data_AF-A0A947CJA7-F1
#
_entry.id   AF-A0A947CJA7-F1
#
_cell.length_a   1.000
_cell.length_b   1.000
_cell.length_c   1.000
_cell.angle_alpha   90.00
_cell.angle_beta   90.00
_cell.angle_gamma   90.00
#
_symmetry.space_group_name_H-M   'P 1'
#
loop_
_entity.id
_entity.type
_entity.pdbx_description
1 polymer ?
#
loop_
_entity_poly.entity_id
_entity_poly.type
_entity_poly.pdbx_seq_one_letter_code
_entity_poly.pdbx_strand_id
1 'polypeptide(L)'
;MSRAARATVSFLFAAVLVVGISATLSSASCGIDIDSGQIGCSELGECPPDFECRFDGQCYRLGIGLSRSCGNGMVELNETCDPRETCPDDCDDGDACTVDTSVGSEQNCNVACLRTIVDECVSGDGCCPTDCGPDNDSDCSDTCGNGELEAGETCDPPETCPTECEDNNACTLQQRIGSRRNCNVRCVTQVINKCESGDGCCPGPCDATNDSDCSSTCGNNIQEPGETCDPPSSCPQDVNDCDDDITCTNDEISGSAANCSAECVNEPIPGCEGDCDLDNVCDFPDERPGECPDCFGCGDEHCDFIGGERPDNCPEDCDPCGDGVCDPPGETSDNCEEDCSCGDMICDPFEFASGNCPPDCGQVYMDGGVSTDDDGGGSTPTGSN
;
A
#
# COMPACT_ATOMS: atom_id res chain seq x y z
N MET A 1 -79.11 20.08 -28.35
CA MET A 1 -79.15 21.48 -27.88
C MET A 1 -77.83 22.14 -28.27
N SER A 2 -77.93 23.24 -29.04
CA SER A 2 -76.97 24.31 -29.41
C SER A 2 -75.48 24.19 -29.01
N ARG A 3 -74.51 24.28 -29.95
CA ARG A 3 -74.00 25.46 -30.71
C ARG A 3 -73.19 26.48 -29.87
N ALA A 4 -72.03 26.85 -30.46
CA ALA A 4 -71.20 28.07 -30.30
C ALA A 4 -70.27 28.11 -29.08
N ALA A 5 -68.94 28.24 -29.15
CA ALA A 5 -67.98 29.04 -29.95
C ALA A 5 -67.67 30.45 -29.37
N ARG A 6 -66.34 30.71 -29.25
CA ARG A 6 -65.60 32.01 -29.11
C ARG A 6 -65.62 32.69 -27.74
N ALA A 7 -64.63 33.43 -27.27
CA ALA A 7 -63.21 33.79 -27.56
C ALA A 7 -62.78 34.66 -26.33
N THR A 8 -61.54 34.89 -25.88
CA THR A 8 -60.42 35.65 -26.48
C THR A 8 -59.24 35.73 -25.48
N VAL A 9 -58.05 35.32 -25.95
CA VAL A 9 -56.67 35.88 -25.83
C VAL A 9 -56.38 37.00 -24.81
N SER A 10 -55.33 36.83 -23.96
CA SER A 10 -54.13 37.71 -23.90
C SER A 10 -53.06 37.37 -22.82
N PHE A 11 -51.82 37.11 -23.31
CA PHE A 11 -50.46 37.46 -22.80
C PHE A 11 -50.04 37.08 -21.34
N LEU A 12 -48.86 36.48 -21.05
CA LEU A 12 -47.49 36.75 -21.53
C LEU A 12 -46.53 35.52 -21.45
N PHE A 13 -45.60 35.48 -22.43
CA PHE A 13 -44.20 35.00 -22.50
C PHE A 13 -43.48 34.61 -21.17
N ALA A 14 -42.55 33.65 -21.07
CA ALA A 14 -41.48 33.15 -21.96
C ALA A 14 -41.07 31.70 -21.53
N ALA A 15 -40.96 30.70 -22.39
CA ALA A 15 -39.82 30.32 -23.26
C ALA A 15 -38.51 29.97 -22.53
N VAL A 16 -38.29 28.67 -22.24
CA VAL A 16 -37.06 27.94 -22.60
C VAL A 16 -37.45 26.50 -22.94
N LEU A 17 -37.08 26.09 -24.16
CA LEU A 17 -37.30 24.80 -24.79
C LEU A 17 -35.93 24.13 -24.90
N VAL A 18 -35.74 22.95 -24.31
CA VAL A 18 -34.67 22.04 -24.76
C VAL A 18 -35.30 20.69 -25.05
N VAL A 19 -35.17 20.35 -26.33
CA VAL A 19 -35.69 19.21 -27.06
C VAL A 19 -34.91 17.96 -26.65
N GLY A 20 -35.65 16.88 -26.39
CA GLY A 20 -35.07 15.55 -26.24
C GLY A 20 -34.39 15.12 -27.54
N ILE A 21 -33.08 14.90 -27.47
CA ILE A 21 -32.32 14.18 -28.47
C ILE A 21 -32.20 12.74 -27.98
N SER A 22 -32.87 11.83 -28.68
CA SER A 22 -32.65 10.40 -28.56
C SER A 22 -31.23 10.08 -29.02
N ALA A 23 -30.32 9.88 -28.07
CA ALA A 23 -29.05 9.19 -28.31
C ALA A 23 -29.24 7.73 -27.87
N THR A 24 -29.37 6.84 -28.85
CA THR A 24 -29.15 5.41 -28.66
C THR A 24 -27.67 5.22 -28.32
N LEU A 25 -27.33 5.28 -27.02
CA LEU A 25 -26.09 4.69 -26.54
C LEU A 25 -26.32 3.19 -26.43
N SER A 26 -25.66 2.42 -27.31
CA SER A 26 -25.16 1.12 -26.91
C SER A 26 -24.35 1.34 -25.64
N SER A 27 -24.92 0.97 -24.49
CA SER A 27 -24.15 0.74 -23.28
C SER A 27 -23.22 -0.44 -23.57
N ALA A 28 -22.01 -0.12 -24.02
CA ALA A 28 -20.86 -0.96 -23.78
C ALA A 28 -20.89 -1.31 -22.29
N SER A 29 -21.02 -2.60 -21.99
CA SER A 29 -20.73 -3.14 -20.68
C SER A 29 -19.23 -2.98 -20.42
N CYS A 30 -18.80 -1.78 -20.04
CA CYS A 30 -17.61 -1.61 -19.24
C CYS A 30 -18.07 -1.90 -17.81
N GLY A 31 -18.12 -3.19 -17.44
CA GLY A 31 -18.08 -3.53 -16.03
C GLY A 31 -16.72 -3.05 -15.54
N ILE A 32 -16.72 -2.11 -14.61
CA ILE A 32 -15.53 -1.86 -13.81
C ILE A 32 -15.35 -3.17 -13.02
N ASP A 33 -14.32 -3.96 -13.31
CA ASP A 33 -13.94 -5.08 -12.45
C ASP A 33 -13.33 -4.44 -11.20
N ILE A 34 -14.16 -4.29 -10.18
CA ILE A 34 -13.77 -3.83 -8.86
C ILE A 34 -13.60 -5.11 -8.04
N ASP A 35 -12.39 -5.36 -7.55
CA ASP A 35 -12.16 -6.48 -6.63
C ASP A 35 -12.86 -6.21 -5.29
N SER A 36 -13.36 -7.28 -4.65
CA SER A 36 -14.09 -7.17 -3.39
C SER A 36 -13.22 -6.51 -2.31
N GLY A 37 -13.75 -5.52 -1.59
CA GLY A 37 -13.02 -4.83 -0.51
C GLY A 37 -12.26 -3.57 -0.92
N GLN A 38 -12.06 -3.29 -2.23
CA GLN A 38 -11.32 -2.11 -2.69
C GLN A 38 -12.04 -0.76 -2.49
N ILE A 39 -13.33 -0.76 -2.16
CA ILE A 39 -14.13 0.46 -1.98
C ILE A 39 -14.59 0.53 -0.53
N GLY A 40 -14.23 1.60 0.17
CA GLY A 40 -14.76 1.91 1.49
C GLY A 40 -16.23 2.33 1.44
N CYS A 41 -17.00 1.99 2.47
CA CYS A 41 -18.37 2.46 2.61
C CYS A 41 -18.40 3.98 2.77
N SER A 42 -19.38 4.63 2.18
CA SER A 42 -19.64 6.06 2.44
C SER A 42 -20.02 6.31 3.91
N GLU A 43 -20.00 7.56 4.36
CA GLU A 43 -20.39 7.95 5.74
C GLU A 43 -21.84 7.54 6.12
N LEU A 44 -22.66 7.18 5.13
CA LEU A 44 -24.03 6.67 5.32
C LEU A 44 -24.14 5.14 5.19
N GLY A 45 -23.03 4.42 5.01
CA GLY A 45 -23.00 2.96 4.84
C GLY A 45 -23.45 2.48 3.45
N GLU A 46 -23.45 3.35 2.45
CA GLU A 46 -23.93 3.04 1.09
C GLU A 46 -22.76 2.66 0.17
N CYS A 47 -22.99 1.62 -0.64
CA CYS A 47 -22.06 1.09 -1.65
C CYS A 47 -22.65 1.21 -3.07
N PRO A 48 -21.84 1.09 -4.14
CA PRO A 48 -22.33 1.04 -5.53
C PRO A 48 -23.41 -0.05 -5.73
N PRO A 49 -24.25 0.06 -6.77
CA PRO A 49 -25.23 -0.98 -7.10
C PRO A 49 -24.53 -2.33 -7.26
N ASP A 50 -25.15 -3.38 -6.71
CA ASP A 50 -24.57 -4.71 -6.59
C ASP A 50 -23.42 -4.83 -5.57
N PHE A 51 -23.31 -3.98 -4.54
CA PHE A 51 -22.37 -4.14 -3.42
C PHE A 51 -23.02 -3.86 -2.04
N GLU A 52 -22.53 -4.51 -0.98
CA GLU A 52 -22.97 -4.35 0.43
C GLU A 52 -21.81 -3.94 1.35
N CYS A 53 -22.09 -3.06 2.32
CA CYS A 53 -21.12 -2.58 3.31
C CYS A 53 -20.99 -3.56 4.49
N ARG A 54 -19.77 -4.03 4.78
CA ARG A 54 -19.48 -4.90 5.94
C ARG A 54 -18.96 -4.10 7.16
N PHE A 55 -18.82 -4.79 8.30
CA PHE A 55 -18.38 -4.20 9.58
C PHE A 55 -16.94 -3.68 9.58
N ASP A 56 -16.14 -4.09 8.59
CA ASP A 56 -14.81 -3.56 8.28
C ASP A 56 -14.85 -2.23 7.51
N GLY A 57 -16.04 -1.74 7.15
CA GLY A 57 -16.22 -0.49 6.43
C GLY A 57 -15.89 -0.60 4.94
N GLN A 58 -15.92 -1.79 4.34
CA GLN A 58 -15.68 -2.00 2.91
C GLN A 58 -16.90 -2.59 2.18
N CYS A 59 -16.96 -2.35 0.85
CA CYS A 59 -18.02 -2.76 -0.06
C CYS A 59 -17.70 -4.08 -0.78
N TYR A 60 -18.63 -5.02 -0.74
CA TYR A 60 -18.49 -6.38 -1.30
C TYR A 60 -19.61 -6.70 -2.29
N ARG A 61 -19.30 -7.36 -3.41
CA ARG A 61 -20.23 -7.54 -4.53
C ARG A 61 -21.40 -8.49 -4.19
N LEU A 62 -22.63 -8.00 -4.32
CA LEU A 62 -23.88 -8.75 -4.29
C LEU A 62 -23.95 -9.69 -5.51
N GLY A 63 -23.90 -11.00 -5.26
CA GLY A 63 -24.37 -11.97 -6.26
C GLY A 63 -23.36 -12.91 -6.90
N ILE A 64 -22.20 -13.16 -6.27
CA ILE A 64 -21.51 -14.45 -6.37
C ILE A 64 -21.37 -15.08 -4.98
N GLY A 65 -22.43 -15.77 -4.56
CA GLY A 65 -22.31 -17.04 -3.83
C GLY A 65 -21.72 -17.09 -2.42
N LEU A 66 -21.35 -15.99 -1.75
CA LEU A 66 -20.98 -16.04 -0.34
C LEU A 66 -22.20 -15.83 0.57
N SER A 67 -23.15 -16.76 0.49
CA SER A 67 -23.62 -17.30 1.77
C SER A 67 -22.39 -17.98 2.38
N ARG A 68 -22.13 -17.80 3.67
CA ARG A 68 -21.35 -18.78 4.45
C ARG A 68 -22.11 -20.10 4.30
N SER A 69 -21.81 -20.85 3.24
CA SER A 69 -22.62 -21.97 2.80
C SER A 69 -21.72 -23.11 2.49
N CYS A 70 -21.73 -24.01 3.44
CA CYS A 70 -21.32 -25.38 3.29
C CYS A 70 -21.60 -25.97 1.90
N GLY A 71 -20.57 -26.52 1.28
CA GLY A 71 -20.60 -27.17 -0.02
C GLY A 71 -20.03 -26.34 -1.18
N ASN A 72 -19.20 -25.33 -0.91
CA ASN A 72 -18.63 -24.44 -1.94
C ASN A 72 -17.21 -24.84 -2.40
N GLY A 73 -16.64 -25.89 -1.81
CA GLY A 73 -15.30 -26.43 -2.03
C GLY A 73 -14.19 -25.78 -1.18
N MET A 74 -14.50 -24.87 -0.26
CA MET A 74 -13.52 -24.07 0.48
C MET A 74 -13.86 -24.06 1.97
N VAL A 75 -12.91 -24.37 2.85
CA VAL A 75 -13.13 -24.30 4.30
C VAL A 75 -13.05 -22.84 4.76
N GLU A 76 -14.20 -22.26 5.15
CA GLU A 76 -14.30 -20.87 5.59
C GLU A 76 -14.29 -20.73 7.13
N LEU A 77 -14.28 -19.49 7.62
CA LEU A 77 -14.30 -19.20 9.06
C LEU A 77 -15.58 -19.76 9.72
N ASN A 78 -15.39 -20.67 10.69
CA ASN A 78 -16.39 -21.50 11.39
C ASN A 78 -16.84 -22.78 10.66
N GLU A 79 -16.16 -23.18 9.59
CA GLU A 79 -16.30 -24.50 8.97
C GLU A 79 -15.15 -25.42 9.40
N THR A 80 -15.43 -26.71 9.56
CA THR A 80 -14.45 -27.77 9.86
C THR A 80 -14.19 -28.66 8.64
N CYS A 81 -15.02 -28.58 7.61
CA CYS A 81 -15.01 -29.45 6.44
C CYS A 81 -15.75 -28.77 5.29
N ASP A 82 -15.26 -28.85 4.06
CA ASP A 82 -16.00 -28.45 2.85
C ASP A 82 -15.42 -29.22 1.63
N PRO A 83 -16.21 -29.80 0.70
CA PRO A 83 -17.69 -29.83 0.62
C PRO A 83 -18.34 -30.67 1.71
N ARG A 84 -19.66 -30.55 1.91
CA ARG A 84 -20.42 -31.29 2.93
C ARG A 84 -20.08 -32.79 3.03
N GLU A 85 -19.75 -33.41 1.90
CA GLU A 85 -19.38 -34.83 1.79
C GLU A 85 -18.02 -35.18 2.44
N THR A 86 -17.21 -34.18 2.79
CA THR A 86 -15.96 -34.34 3.54
C THR A 86 -16.16 -34.21 5.04
N CYS A 87 -17.35 -33.79 5.48
CA CYS A 87 -17.68 -33.79 6.90
C CYS A 87 -17.82 -35.23 7.42
N PRO A 88 -17.40 -35.52 8.67
CA PRO A 88 -17.58 -36.83 9.26
C PRO A 88 -19.07 -37.18 9.35
N ASP A 89 -19.52 -38.18 8.59
CA ASP A 89 -20.90 -38.69 8.62
C ASP A 89 -21.19 -39.49 9.90
N ASP A 90 -20.14 -40.04 10.51
CA ASP A 90 -20.18 -40.77 11.78
C ASP A 90 -18.95 -40.41 12.61
N CYS A 91 -19.17 -40.23 13.91
CA CYS A 91 -18.11 -39.95 14.86
C CYS A 91 -17.64 -41.20 15.60
N ASP A 92 -18.32 -42.34 15.42
CA ASP A 92 -17.94 -43.63 16.00
C ASP A 92 -16.51 -43.99 15.59
N ASP A 93 -15.61 -44.01 16.57
CA ASP A 93 -14.22 -44.42 16.38
C ASP A 93 -14.00 -45.92 16.57
N GLY A 94 -15.08 -46.67 16.81
CA GLY A 94 -15.09 -48.11 17.02
C GLY A 94 -14.61 -48.53 18.41
N ASP A 95 -14.38 -47.58 19.32
CA ASP A 95 -13.94 -47.84 20.68
C ASP A 95 -15.12 -47.75 21.67
N ALA A 96 -15.51 -48.89 22.24
CA ALA A 96 -16.63 -48.95 23.18
C ALA A 96 -16.41 -48.15 24.48
N CYS A 97 -15.17 -47.77 24.82
CA CYS A 97 -14.87 -46.92 25.98
C CYS A 97 -14.81 -45.43 25.64
N THR A 98 -15.20 -45.02 24.45
CA THR A 98 -15.45 -43.63 24.09
C THR A 98 -16.92 -43.44 23.79
N VAL A 99 -17.47 -42.36 24.33
CA VAL A 99 -18.76 -41.84 23.87
C VAL A 99 -18.47 -40.80 22.81
N ASP A 100 -18.78 -41.15 21.58
CA ASP A 100 -18.62 -40.27 20.42
C ASP A 100 -19.88 -39.43 20.22
N THR A 101 -19.71 -38.12 20.29
CA THR A 101 -20.79 -37.15 20.10
C THR A 101 -20.43 -36.21 18.95
N SER A 102 -21.24 -36.22 17.89
CA SER A 102 -21.18 -35.21 16.84
C SER A 102 -21.74 -33.88 17.37
N VAL A 103 -20.96 -32.81 17.29
CA VAL A 103 -21.41 -31.44 17.54
C VAL A 103 -21.36 -30.63 16.23
N GLY A 104 -22.11 -29.53 16.16
CA GLY A 104 -22.24 -28.73 14.92
C GLY A 104 -23.36 -29.22 14.00
N SER A 105 -23.31 -28.84 12.73
CA SER A 105 -24.29 -29.20 11.70
C SER A 105 -23.63 -29.37 10.34
N GLU A 106 -23.98 -30.46 9.66
CA GLU A 106 -23.61 -30.69 8.25
C GLU A 106 -24.16 -29.60 7.32
N GLN A 107 -25.22 -28.87 7.70
CA GLN A 107 -25.72 -27.76 6.88
C GLN A 107 -24.83 -26.52 6.96
N ASN A 108 -24.01 -26.43 8.01
CA ASN A 108 -23.11 -25.32 8.26
C ASN A 108 -21.63 -25.74 8.13
N CYS A 109 -21.37 -26.93 7.57
CA CYS A 109 -20.01 -27.45 7.35
C CYS A 109 -19.10 -27.39 8.59
N ASN A 110 -19.70 -27.50 9.78
CA ASN A 110 -19.00 -27.32 11.05
C ASN A 110 -19.16 -28.51 12.00
N VAL A 111 -19.35 -29.70 11.42
CA VAL A 111 -19.42 -30.95 12.18
C VAL A 111 -18.07 -31.23 12.81
N ALA A 112 -18.06 -31.43 14.12
CA ALA A 112 -16.89 -31.87 14.86
C ALA A 112 -17.23 -33.07 15.73
N CYS A 113 -16.30 -34.03 15.83
CA CYS A 113 -16.46 -35.19 16.68
C CYS A 113 -15.83 -34.92 18.04
N LEU A 114 -16.66 -34.89 19.08
CA LEU A 114 -16.23 -34.87 20.46
C LEU A 114 -16.20 -36.30 20.99
N ARG A 115 -15.07 -36.71 21.59
CA ARG A 115 -14.91 -38.02 22.21
C ARG A 115 -14.69 -37.86 23.70
N THR A 116 -15.51 -38.50 24.51
CA THR A 116 -15.36 -38.51 25.97
C THR A 116 -15.14 -39.93 26.46
N ILE A 117 -14.16 -40.12 27.34
CA ILE A 117 -13.82 -41.45 27.85
C ILE A 117 -14.85 -41.92 28.86
N VAL A 118 -15.24 -43.19 28.78
CA VAL A 118 -16.02 -43.91 29.78
C VAL A 118 -15.09 -44.37 30.90
N ASP A 119 -15.30 -43.87 32.12
CA ASP A 119 -14.54 -44.24 33.32
C ASP A 119 -15.35 -45.05 34.35
N GLU A 120 -16.67 -45.16 34.16
CA GLU A 120 -17.55 -45.96 35.02
C GLU A 120 -17.54 -47.44 34.63
N CYS A 121 -17.63 -48.34 35.62
CA CYS A 121 -17.74 -49.78 35.39
C CYS A 121 -19.21 -50.15 35.13
N VAL A 122 -19.60 -50.36 33.87
CA VAL A 122 -20.98 -50.66 33.48
C VAL A 122 -21.04 -51.95 32.70
N SER A 123 -21.48 -53.02 33.37
CA SER A 123 -21.60 -54.34 32.74
C SER A 123 -22.52 -54.35 31.51
N GLY A 124 -22.01 -54.86 30.39
CA GLY A 124 -22.69 -55.07 29.12
C GLY A 124 -22.61 -53.88 28.16
N ASP A 125 -21.76 -52.89 28.43
CA ASP A 125 -21.51 -51.75 27.54
C ASP A 125 -20.35 -52.00 26.56
N GLY A 126 -19.62 -53.12 26.74
CA GLY A 126 -18.49 -53.50 25.90
C GLY A 126 -17.19 -52.75 26.21
N CYS A 127 -17.20 -51.90 27.23
CA CYS A 127 -16.04 -51.17 27.74
C CYS A 127 -15.49 -51.84 29.01
N CYS A 128 -14.17 -51.79 29.19
CA CYS A 128 -13.56 -52.17 30.45
C CYS A 128 -12.49 -51.11 30.84
N PRO A 129 -12.86 -50.11 31.65
CA PRO A 129 -11.96 -49.04 32.09
C PRO A 129 -10.82 -49.50 33.01
N THR A 130 -9.86 -48.61 33.26
CA THR A 130 -8.61 -48.89 34.00
C THR A 130 -8.81 -49.45 35.42
N ASP A 131 -9.87 -49.01 36.11
CA ASP A 131 -10.16 -49.38 37.51
C ASP A 131 -11.29 -50.41 37.64
N CYS A 132 -11.72 -50.98 36.52
CA CYS A 132 -12.74 -52.03 36.45
C CYS A 132 -12.10 -53.41 36.29
N GLY A 133 -12.79 -54.43 36.77
CA GLY A 133 -12.36 -55.81 36.65
C GLY A 133 -13.58 -56.73 36.57
N PRO A 134 -13.37 -58.03 36.36
CA PRO A 134 -14.46 -58.97 36.15
C PRO A 134 -15.46 -59.07 37.32
N ASP A 135 -15.05 -58.67 38.53
CA ASP A 135 -15.90 -58.67 39.73
C ASP A 135 -16.97 -57.56 39.74
N ASN A 136 -16.76 -56.46 39.02
CA ASN A 136 -17.66 -55.31 38.97
C ASN A 136 -18.04 -54.88 37.55
N ASP A 137 -17.44 -55.50 36.53
CA ASP A 137 -17.70 -55.25 35.13
C ASP A 137 -17.56 -56.54 34.30
N SER A 138 -18.65 -56.99 33.67
CA SER A 138 -18.67 -58.23 32.90
C SER A 138 -17.95 -58.16 31.56
N ASP A 139 -17.58 -56.95 31.10
CA ASP A 139 -16.84 -56.76 29.86
C ASP A 139 -15.30 -56.82 30.09
N CYS A 140 -14.86 -56.96 31.34
CA CYS A 140 -13.46 -57.17 31.68
C CYS A 140 -13.04 -58.65 31.62
N SER A 141 -11.87 -58.93 31.04
CA SER A 141 -11.32 -60.30 30.93
C SER A 141 -10.92 -60.89 32.29
N ASP A 142 -11.44 -62.09 32.58
CA ASP A 142 -11.01 -62.96 33.68
C ASP A 142 -9.73 -63.76 33.35
N THR A 143 -9.33 -63.79 32.09
CA THR A 143 -8.36 -64.75 31.53
C THR A 143 -7.05 -64.13 31.07
N CYS A 144 -6.90 -62.82 31.21
CA CYS A 144 -5.69 -62.09 30.86
C CYS A 144 -4.40 -62.72 31.42
N GLY A 145 -3.44 -62.97 30.52
CA GLY A 145 -2.15 -63.60 30.81
C GLY A 145 -2.13 -65.11 30.55
N ASN A 146 -3.05 -65.63 29.74
CA ASN A 146 -3.14 -67.05 29.39
C ASN A 146 -2.40 -67.40 28.08
N GLY A 147 -1.94 -66.38 27.33
CA GLY A 147 -1.22 -66.50 26.07
C GLY A 147 -2.08 -66.49 24.81
N GLU A 148 -3.39 -66.26 24.91
CA GLU A 148 -4.34 -66.24 23.78
C GLU A 148 -5.08 -64.89 23.76
N LEU A 149 -5.21 -64.27 22.59
CA LEU A 149 -5.91 -62.99 22.48
C LEU A 149 -7.42 -63.22 22.41
N GLU A 150 -8.13 -62.77 23.43
CA GLU A 150 -9.57 -63.01 23.60
C GLU A 150 -10.43 -61.76 23.34
N ALA A 151 -11.76 -61.93 23.32
CA ALA A 151 -12.66 -60.81 23.08
C ALA A 151 -12.57 -59.80 24.24
N GLY A 152 -12.29 -58.54 23.91
CA GLY A 152 -12.06 -57.47 24.90
C GLY A 152 -10.58 -57.25 25.24
N GLU A 153 -9.67 -58.10 24.75
CA GLU A 153 -8.23 -57.95 24.94
C GLU A 153 -7.56 -57.30 23.72
N THR A 154 -6.58 -56.44 23.97
CA THR A 154 -5.70 -55.81 22.98
C THR A 154 -4.28 -56.39 23.02
N CYS A 155 -3.94 -57.15 24.06
CA CYS A 155 -2.61 -57.69 24.33
C CYS A 155 -2.67 -58.85 25.32
N ASP A 156 -2.08 -60.01 25.00
CA ASP A 156 -1.83 -61.08 25.97
C ASP A 156 -0.43 -61.66 25.72
N PRO A 157 0.48 -61.74 26.73
CA PRO A 157 0.28 -61.46 28.16
C PRO A 157 0.34 -59.97 28.54
N PRO A 158 -0.01 -59.59 29.80
CA PRO A 158 -0.02 -58.21 30.30
C PRO A 158 1.22 -57.37 30.00
N GLU A 159 2.40 -58.00 29.88
CA GLU A 159 3.64 -57.30 29.60
C GLU A 159 3.78 -56.86 28.12
N THR A 160 2.98 -57.44 27.22
CA THR A 160 2.96 -57.06 25.80
C THR A 160 2.08 -55.84 25.53
N CYS A 161 1.30 -55.42 26.51
CA CYS A 161 0.46 -54.23 26.42
C CYS A 161 1.29 -52.94 26.29
N PRO A 162 0.84 -51.97 25.47
CA PRO A 162 1.57 -50.73 25.25
C PRO A 162 1.82 -49.99 26.56
N THR A 163 3.08 -49.60 26.77
CA THR A 163 3.51 -48.92 28.00
C THR A 163 3.50 -47.40 27.87
N GLU A 164 3.68 -46.91 26.64
CA GLU A 164 3.74 -45.51 26.24
C GLU A 164 2.83 -45.31 25.02
N CYS A 165 2.18 -44.16 24.94
CA CYS A 165 1.24 -43.83 23.87
C CYS A 165 1.68 -42.63 23.04
N GLU A 166 2.88 -42.09 23.31
CA GLU A 166 3.42 -40.90 22.64
C GLU A 166 3.62 -41.15 21.14
N ASP A 167 3.04 -40.29 20.30
CA ASP A 167 3.19 -40.31 18.84
C ASP A 167 4.19 -39.26 18.33
N ASN A 168 4.80 -38.49 19.23
CA ASN A 168 5.67 -37.33 18.96
C ASN A 168 4.99 -36.20 18.16
N ASN A 169 3.66 -36.12 18.19
CA ASN A 169 2.91 -34.99 17.65
C ASN A 169 2.40 -34.11 18.79
N ALA A 170 2.94 -32.90 18.88
CA ALA A 170 2.59 -31.91 19.91
C ALA A 170 1.12 -31.47 19.85
N CYS A 171 0.47 -31.57 18.68
CA CYS A 171 -0.94 -31.22 18.49
C CYS A 171 -1.93 -32.30 18.90
N THR A 172 -1.44 -33.33 19.57
CA THR A 172 -2.27 -34.43 20.03
C THR A 172 -1.92 -34.77 21.47
N LEU A 173 -2.95 -35.03 22.26
CA LEU A 173 -2.82 -35.57 23.59
C LEU A 173 -3.16 -37.06 23.53
N GLN A 174 -2.21 -37.92 23.92
CA GLN A 174 -2.46 -39.35 23.99
C GLN A 174 -2.79 -39.75 25.42
N GLN A 175 -3.94 -40.39 25.59
CA GLN A 175 -4.36 -40.94 26.86
C GLN A 175 -4.40 -42.45 26.77
N ARG A 176 -3.83 -43.12 27.76
CA ARG A 176 -3.90 -44.56 27.89
C ARG A 176 -5.16 -44.94 28.65
N ILE A 177 -6.00 -45.77 28.04
CA ILE A 177 -7.21 -46.32 28.65
C ILE A 177 -7.13 -47.85 28.75
N GLY A 178 -8.03 -48.45 29.53
CA GLY A 178 -7.98 -49.86 29.88
C GLY A 178 -6.89 -50.20 30.91
N SER A 179 -6.76 -51.47 31.25
CA SER A 179 -5.88 -51.95 32.31
C SER A 179 -5.00 -53.11 31.83
N ARG A 180 -3.73 -53.13 32.27
CA ARG A 180 -2.84 -54.27 32.01
C ARG A 180 -3.34 -55.56 32.66
N ARG A 181 -4.16 -55.47 33.72
CA ARG A 181 -4.74 -56.64 34.39
C ARG A 181 -5.84 -57.30 33.58
N ASN A 182 -6.47 -56.53 32.69
CA ASN A 182 -7.54 -56.99 31.80
C ASN A 182 -7.05 -57.11 30.35
N CYS A 183 -5.74 -57.01 30.11
CA CYS A 183 -5.14 -57.22 28.79
C CYS A 183 -5.72 -56.33 27.68
N ASN A 184 -6.26 -55.15 28.02
CA ASN A 184 -7.05 -54.33 27.10
C ASN A 184 -6.55 -52.88 26.97
N VAL A 185 -5.29 -52.65 27.35
CA VAL A 185 -4.65 -51.34 27.27
C VAL A 185 -4.59 -50.88 25.82
N ARG A 186 -5.09 -49.66 25.58
CA ARG A 186 -4.97 -48.99 24.28
C ARG A 186 -4.73 -47.50 24.45
N CYS A 187 -4.27 -46.90 23.37
CA CYS A 187 -3.97 -45.48 23.29
C CYS A 187 -5.08 -44.80 22.52
N VAL A 188 -5.78 -43.86 23.17
CA VAL A 188 -6.70 -42.95 22.49
C VAL A 188 -6.01 -41.62 22.28
N THR A 189 -6.17 -41.07 21.09
CA THR A 189 -5.58 -39.79 20.70
C THR A 189 -6.66 -38.73 20.64
N GLN A 190 -6.47 -37.63 21.37
CA GLN A 190 -7.30 -36.44 21.30
C GLN A 190 -6.54 -35.34 20.55
N VAL A 191 -7.22 -34.66 19.63
CA VAL A 191 -6.63 -33.53 18.90
C VAL A 191 -6.76 -32.24 19.72
N ILE A 192 -5.68 -31.45 19.76
CA ILE A 192 -5.68 -30.13 20.36
C ILE A 192 -6.08 -29.13 19.27
N ASN A 193 -7.19 -28.41 19.48
CA ASN A 193 -7.72 -27.39 18.54
C ASN A 193 -7.69 -25.97 19.13
N LYS A 194 -7.13 -25.81 20.32
CA LYS A 194 -7.04 -24.53 21.01
C LYS A 194 -5.66 -23.95 20.75
N CYS A 195 -5.60 -22.65 20.49
CA CYS A 195 -4.36 -21.90 20.40
C CYS A 195 -3.80 -21.68 21.81
N GLU A 196 -2.61 -22.23 22.10
CA GLU A 196 -1.96 -22.15 23.40
C GLU A 196 -0.45 -22.02 23.24
N SER A 197 0.05 -20.79 23.39
CA SER A 197 1.46 -20.49 23.23
C SER A 197 2.39 -21.30 24.14
N GLY A 198 3.41 -21.90 23.56
CA GLY A 198 4.48 -22.65 24.21
C GLY A 198 4.21 -24.13 24.41
N ASP A 199 3.13 -24.67 23.82
CA ASP A 199 2.80 -26.10 23.85
C ASP A 199 3.43 -26.89 22.67
N GLY A 200 4.03 -26.18 21.70
CA GLY A 200 4.67 -26.76 20.52
C GLY A 200 3.69 -27.19 19.43
N CYS A 201 2.40 -26.88 19.57
CA CYS A 201 1.36 -27.14 18.60
C CYS A 201 0.93 -25.87 17.87
N CYS A 202 0.67 -26.00 16.56
CA CYS A 202 -0.01 -24.97 15.79
C CYS A 202 -1.22 -25.60 15.07
N PRO A 203 -2.41 -25.61 15.69
CA PRO A 203 -3.61 -26.15 15.07
C PRO A 203 -4.16 -25.19 14.00
N GLY A 204 -4.90 -25.72 13.02
CA GLY A 204 -5.35 -24.97 11.84
C GLY A 204 -6.09 -23.63 12.05
N PRO A 205 -6.85 -23.39 13.13
CA PRO A 205 -7.46 -22.07 13.39
C PRO A 205 -6.51 -21.07 14.08
N CYS A 206 -5.26 -21.45 14.34
CA CYS A 206 -4.27 -20.64 15.04
C CYS A 206 -3.23 -20.09 14.07
N ASP A 207 -2.66 -18.95 14.45
CA ASP A 207 -1.68 -18.21 13.66
C ASP A 207 -0.66 -17.58 14.61
N ALA A 208 0.40 -16.98 14.07
CA ALA A 208 1.48 -16.40 14.87
C ALA A 208 1.05 -15.15 15.69
N THR A 209 -0.17 -14.61 15.50
CA THR A 209 -0.72 -13.52 16.34
C THR A 209 -1.31 -14.02 17.65
N ASN A 210 -1.83 -15.26 17.66
CA ASN A 210 -2.55 -15.84 18.79
C ASN A 210 -1.88 -17.10 19.37
N ASP A 211 -0.88 -17.65 18.67
CA ASP A 211 -0.09 -18.80 19.08
C ASP A 211 1.39 -18.65 18.68
N SER A 212 2.29 -18.65 19.67
CA SER A 212 3.73 -18.48 19.41
C SER A 212 4.40 -19.71 18.79
N ASP A 213 3.73 -20.86 18.78
CA ASP A 213 4.23 -22.07 18.13
C ASP A 213 3.87 -22.12 16.64
N CYS A 214 3.02 -21.20 16.18
CA CYS A 214 2.74 -21.00 14.77
C CYS A 214 3.82 -20.15 14.08
N SER A 215 4.22 -20.57 12.88
CA SER A 215 5.05 -19.76 11.99
C SER A 215 4.20 -18.79 11.19
N SER A 216 4.65 -17.54 11.04
CA SER A 216 4.01 -16.57 10.15
C SER A 216 3.95 -17.09 8.70
N THR A 217 2.82 -16.85 8.06
CA THR A 217 2.48 -17.36 6.73
C THR A 217 1.96 -16.24 5.84
N CYS A 218 2.86 -15.68 5.06
CA CYS A 218 2.53 -14.65 4.07
C CYS A 218 1.46 -15.11 3.07
N GLY A 219 0.46 -14.24 2.85
CA GLY A 219 -0.66 -14.42 1.93
C GLY A 219 -1.91 -15.04 2.55
N ASN A 220 -1.99 -15.12 3.88
CA ASN A 220 -3.18 -15.59 4.60
C ASN A 220 -4.18 -14.46 4.95
N ASN A 221 -3.90 -13.23 4.53
CA ASN A 221 -4.63 -11.99 4.81
C ASN A 221 -4.65 -11.60 6.29
N ILE A 222 -3.67 -12.05 7.06
CA ILE A 222 -3.48 -11.72 8.47
C ILE A 222 -2.05 -11.20 8.62
N GLN A 223 -1.89 -9.97 9.10
CA GLN A 223 -0.54 -9.45 9.35
C GLN A 223 0.03 -10.06 10.64
N GLU A 224 0.95 -11.00 10.49
CA GLU A 224 1.58 -11.74 11.58
C GLU A 224 2.88 -11.07 12.07
N PRO A 225 3.40 -11.41 13.27
CA PRO A 225 4.66 -10.86 13.74
C PRO A 225 5.82 -11.15 12.77
N GLY A 226 6.48 -10.08 12.31
CA GLY A 226 7.55 -10.14 11.31
C GLY A 226 7.10 -9.84 9.88
N GLU A 227 5.80 -9.62 9.66
CA GLU A 227 5.26 -9.16 8.39
C GLU A 227 4.99 -7.65 8.40
N THR A 228 5.37 -6.97 7.33
CA THR A 228 5.12 -5.54 7.12
C THR A 228 3.79 -5.27 6.40
N CYS A 229 3.26 -6.30 5.74
CA CYS A 229 2.06 -6.27 4.89
C CYS A 229 1.57 -7.71 4.68
N ASP A 230 0.26 -7.92 4.55
CA ASP A 230 -0.32 -9.19 4.08
C ASP A 230 -1.69 -8.87 3.44
N PRO A 231 -2.03 -9.34 2.22
CA PRO A 231 -1.31 -10.29 1.34
C PRO A 231 -0.11 -9.69 0.60
N PRO A 232 0.70 -10.49 -0.13
CA PRO A 232 1.82 -9.99 -0.94
C PRO A 232 1.49 -8.79 -1.83
N SER A 233 0.25 -8.68 -2.31
CA SER A 233 -0.21 -7.58 -3.17
C SER A 233 -0.47 -6.26 -2.42
N SER A 234 -0.59 -6.28 -1.09
CA SER A 234 -0.71 -5.06 -0.28
C SER A 234 0.66 -4.46 0.08
N CYS A 235 1.74 -5.19 -0.18
CA CYS A 235 3.10 -4.72 -0.01
C CYS A 235 3.52 -3.76 -1.15
N PRO A 236 4.56 -2.94 -0.94
CA PRO A 236 5.25 -2.25 -2.05
C PRO A 236 5.73 -3.28 -3.08
N GLN A 237 5.34 -3.09 -4.34
CA GLN A 237 5.67 -3.99 -5.45
C GLN A 237 6.88 -3.48 -6.23
N ASP A 238 7.01 -2.17 -6.37
CA ASP A 238 8.13 -1.54 -7.05
C ASP A 238 8.53 -0.20 -6.41
N VAL A 239 9.68 0.32 -6.81
CA VAL A 239 10.29 1.51 -6.20
C VAL A 239 9.38 2.75 -6.28
N ASN A 240 8.48 2.84 -7.26
CA ASN A 240 7.57 3.98 -7.36
C ASN A 240 6.46 3.94 -6.30
N ASP A 241 6.19 2.77 -5.69
CA ASP A 241 5.30 2.68 -4.53
C ASP A 241 5.92 3.30 -3.27
N CYS A 242 7.23 3.57 -3.29
CA CYS A 242 8.01 4.12 -2.18
C CYS A 242 8.44 5.57 -2.36
N ASP A 243 8.06 6.21 -3.48
CA ASP A 243 8.34 7.62 -3.75
C ASP A 243 7.64 8.50 -2.69
N ASP A 244 8.43 9.23 -1.90
CA ASP A 244 7.94 10.15 -0.87
C ASP A 244 7.83 11.60 -1.37
N ASP A 245 7.92 11.81 -2.68
CA ASP A 245 7.96 13.09 -3.37
C ASP A 245 9.15 13.99 -2.94
N ILE A 246 10.19 13.43 -2.30
CA ILE A 246 11.40 14.15 -1.93
C ILE A 246 12.50 13.82 -2.93
N THR A 247 12.86 14.79 -3.79
CA THR A 247 13.89 14.60 -4.82
C THR A 247 15.30 14.27 -4.27
N CYS A 248 15.52 14.53 -2.99
CA CYS A 248 16.81 14.36 -2.31
C CYS A 248 16.94 13.03 -1.53
N THR A 249 16.00 12.09 -1.71
CA THR A 249 16.07 10.73 -1.18
C THR A 249 16.24 9.73 -2.33
N ASN A 250 17.03 8.69 -2.10
CA ASN A 250 17.00 7.48 -2.90
C ASN A 250 15.95 6.56 -2.28
N ASP A 251 14.86 6.32 -3.00
CA ASP A 251 13.83 5.39 -2.57
C ASP A 251 14.23 3.97 -2.97
N GLU A 252 14.15 3.05 -2.03
CA GLU A 252 14.47 1.64 -2.21
C GLU A 252 13.43 0.77 -1.50
N ILE A 253 13.23 -0.45 -2.01
CA ILE A 253 12.47 -1.48 -1.29
C ILE A 253 13.46 -2.39 -0.57
N SER A 254 13.33 -2.48 0.75
CA SER A 254 13.96 -3.51 1.56
C SER A 254 13.02 -4.69 1.76
N GLY A 255 13.54 -5.91 1.78
CA GLY A 255 12.75 -7.13 1.96
C GLY A 255 12.05 -7.63 0.69
N SER A 256 10.93 -8.33 0.82
CA SER A 256 10.21 -8.89 -0.33
C SER A 256 8.71 -9.02 -0.09
N ALA A 257 7.92 -8.51 -1.04
CA ALA A 257 6.47 -8.69 -1.06
C ALA A 257 6.05 -10.17 -1.04
N ALA A 258 6.82 -11.05 -1.69
CA ALA A 258 6.55 -12.49 -1.72
C ALA A 258 6.66 -13.17 -0.35
N ASN A 259 7.36 -12.55 0.59
CA ASN A 259 7.50 -13.01 1.97
C ASN A 259 6.93 -12.00 2.97
N CYS A 260 6.07 -11.07 2.50
CA CYS A 260 5.37 -10.11 3.35
C CYS A 260 6.31 -9.24 4.20
N SER A 261 7.52 -8.99 3.72
CA SER A 261 8.57 -8.23 4.43
C SER A 261 9.03 -7.00 3.67
N ALA A 262 8.35 -6.64 2.57
CA ALA A 262 8.68 -5.46 1.81
C ALA A 262 8.34 -4.19 2.59
N GLU A 263 9.32 -3.29 2.70
CA GLU A 263 9.22 -2.00 3.37
C GLU A 263 9.98 -0.97 2.54
N CYS A 264 9.46 0.26 2.49
CA CYS A 264 10.13 1.38 1.83
C CYS A 264 11.27 1.90 2.70
N VAL A 265 12.42 2.11 2.08
CA VAL A 265 13.60 2.71 2.70
C VAL A 265 14.00 3.90 1.84
N ASN A 266 13.95 5.09 2.43
CA ASN A 266 14.28 6.33 1.74
C ASN A 266 15.61 6.84 2.33
N GLU A 267 16.71 6.63 1.61
CA GLU A 267 18.05 7.02 2.05
C GLU A 267 18.40 8.43 1.54
N PRO A 268 18.81 9.37 2.42
CA PRO A 268 19.26 10.68 1.98
C PRO A 268 20.45 10.58 1.03
N ILE A 269 20.41 11.32 -0.07
CA ILE A 269 21.53 11.37 -1.02
C ILE A 269 22.66 12.23 -0.42
N PRO A 270 23.90 11.70 -0.27
CA PRO A 270 25.03 12.49 0.24
C PRO A 270 25.34 13.68 -0.69
N GLY A 271 25.35 14.90 -0.13
CA GLY A 271 25.46 16.15 -0.90
C GLY A 271 24.12 16.87 -1.09
N CYS A 272 22.99 16.23 -0.74
CA CYS A 272 21.69 16.87 -0.67
C CYS A 272 21.30 17.30 0.76
N GLU A 273 21.98 16.79 1.78
CA GLU A 273 21.92 17.35 3.14
C GLU A 273 22.94 18.49 3.25
N GLY A 274 22.51 19.73 3.05
CA GLY A 274 23.40 20.87 3.26
C GLY A 274 22.83 22.20 2.87
N ASP A 275 22.60 22.42 1.57
CA ASP A 275 22.75 23.79 1.08
C ASP A 275 21.61 24.32 0.20
N CYS A 276 20.71 23.51 -0.38
CA CYS A 276 19.60 24.08 -1.16
C CYS A 276 18.44 24.48 -0.22
N ASP A 277 18.34 25.75 0.16
CA ASP A 277 17.32 26.21 1.11
C ASP A 277 15.98 26.62 0.47
N LEU A 278 15.89 26.53 -0.87
CA LEU A 278 14.70 26.79 -1.70
C LEU A 278 14.17 28.23 -1.59
N ASP A 279 15.03 29.19 -1.24
CA ASP A 279 14.63 30.59 -1.12
C ASP A 279 14.70 31.38 -2.46
N ASN A 280 15.14 30.72 -3.54
CA ASN A 280 15.44 31.27 -4.88
C ASN A 280 16.67 32.19 -4.95
N VAL A 281 17.62 32.03 -4.02
CA VAL A 281 18.95 32.65 -4.03
C VAL A 281 19.99 31.55 -4.18
N CYS A 282 20.90 31.67 -5.14
CA CYS A 282 22.00 30.71 -5.29
C CYS A 282 23.16 31.08 -4.34
N ASP A 283 23.17 30.50 -3.14
CA ASP A 283 24.11 30.80 -2.07
C ASP A 283 25.49 30.12 -2.25
N PHE A 284 26.38 30.72 -3.04
CA PHE A 284 27.74 30.20 -3.20
C PHE A 284 28.61 30.38 -1.94
N PRO A 285 29.49 29.40 -1.59
CA PRO A 285 29.87 28.19 -2.34
C PRO A 285 29.04 26.95 -2.03
N ASP A 286 27.99 27.12 -1.24
CA ASP A 286 27.22 26.10 -0.57
C ASP A 286 26.19 25.51 -1.58
N GLU A 287 25.55 26.35 -2.39
CA GLU A 287 24.70 25.95 -3.51
C GLU A 287 25.47 25.93 -4.84
N ARG A 288 25.31 24.87 -5.65
CA ARG A 288 26.00 24.71 -6.94
C ARG A 288 25.04 24.64 -8.13
N PRO A 289 25.40 25.25 -9.28
CA PRO A 289 24.64 25.14 -10.52
C PRO A 289 24.44 23.69 -10.96
N GLY A 290 23.18 23.29 -11.11
CA GLY A 290 22.79 21.92 -11.50
C GLY A 290 22.71 20.92 -10.34
N GLU A 291 23.08 21.30 -9.12
CA GLU A 291 22.89 20.51 -7.89
C GLU A 291 21.69 21.04 -7.08
N CYS A 292 21.40 22.35 -7.13
CA CYS A 292 20.23 22.99 -6.52
C CYS A 292 19.23 23.53 -7.56
N PRO A 293 17.89 23.40 -7.34
CA PRO A 293 16.87 24.00 -8.20
C PRO A 293 16.94 25.54 -8.27
N ASP A 294 17.39 26.20 -7.20
CA ASP A 294 17.48 27.66 -7.09
C ASP A 294 18.61 28.27 -7.94
N CYS A 295 19.63 27.47 -8.26
CA CYS A 295 20.76 27.85 -9.11
C CYS A 295 20.53 27.56 -10.61
N PHE A 296 19.27 27.47 -11.05
CA PHE A 296 18.96 27.25 -12.47
C PHE A 296 19.18 28.54 -13.26
N GLY A 297 20.34 28.66 -13.90
CA GLY A 297 20.73 29.83 -14.70
C GLY A 297 22.10 30.36 -14.32
N CYS A 298 22.39 30.46 -13.02
CA CYS A 298 23.69 30.97 -12.56
C CYS A 298 24.88 30.05 -12.95
N GLY A 299 26.06 30.63 -13.18
CA GLY A 299 27.35 29.98 -13.45
C GLY A 299 27.75 29.89 -14.93
N ASP A 300 27.03 30.55 -15.84
CA ASP A 300 27.30 30.53 -17.29
C ASP A 300 28.00 31.79 -17.84
N GLU A 301 28.43 32.69 -16.94
CA GLU A 301 29.07 33.99 -17.24
C GLU A 301 28.15 35.00 -17.96
N HIS A 302 26.84 34.78 -17.96
CA HIS A 302 25.83 35.68 -18.51
C HIS A 302 24.77 36.01 -17.45
N CYS A 303 24.29 37.25 -17.40
CA CYS A 303 23.23 37.66 -16.47
C CYS A 303 21.90 37.82 -17.23
N ASP A 304 21.07 36.76 -17.26
CA ASP A 304 19.75 36.75 -17.91
C ASP A 304 18.63 37.22 -16.96
N PHE A 305 18.39 38.53 -16.95
CA PHE A 305 17.29 39.14 -16.20
C PHE A 305 15.89 38.66 -16.61
N ILE A 306 15.71 38.15 -17.85
CA ILE A 306 14.43 37.57 -18.31
C ILE A 306 14.29 36.13 -17.80
N GLY A 307 15.41 35.41 -17.68
CA GLY A 307 15.55 34.12 -17.01
C GLY A 307 15.35 34.18 -15.50
N GLY A 308 15.51 35.37 -14.90
CA GLY A 308 15.28 35.62 -13.47
C GLY A 308 16.56 35.81 -12.66
N GLU A 309 17.71 35.90 -13.32
CA GLU A 309 19.01 36.14 -12.71
C GLU A 309 19.16 37.63 -12.36
N ARG A 310 19.66 37.89 -11.17
CA ARG A 310 19.85 39.22 -10.61
C ARG A 310 21.11 39.22 -9.74
N PRO A 311 21.68 40.40 -9.46
CA PRO A 311 22.82 40.51 -8.54
C PRO A 311 22.53 39.97 -7.13
N ASP A 312 21.27 39.94 -6.71
CA ASP A 312 20.85 39.43 -5.40
C ASP A 312 20.64 37.91 -5.34
N ASN A 313 20.52 37.20 -6.46
CA ASN A 313 20.33 35.74 -6.48
C ASN A 313 21.36 34.95 -7.34
N CYS A 314 22.05 35.60 -8.27
CA CYS A 314 23.14 35.04 -9.08
C CYS A 314 24.32 36.04 -9.12
N PRO A 315 24.96 36.36 -7.98
CA PRO A 315 26.03 37.36 -7.94
C PRO A 315 27.25 36.96 -8.77
N GLU A 316 27.48 35.69 -9.05
CA GLU A 316 28.67 35.25 -9.78
C GLU A 316 28.63 35.62 -11.27
N ASP A 317 27.44 35.66 -11.88
CA ASP A 317 27.25 36.10 -13.28
C ASP A 317 26.79 37.56 -13.39
N CYS A 318 26.08 38.05 -12.37
CA CYS A 318 25.47 39.38 -12.37
C CYS A 318 26.28 40.45 -11.62
N ASP A 319 27.38 40.15 -10.92
CA ASP A 319 28.31 41.16 -10.37
C ASP A 319 29.41 41.44 -11.43
N PRO A 320 29.45 42.64 -12.07
CA PRO A 320 29.03 43.93 -11.51
C PRO A 320 27.79 44.60 -12.13
N CYS A 321 27.00 43.89 -12.95
CA CYS A 321 25.77 44.42 -13.56
C CYS A 321 24.70 44.91 -12.53
N GLY A 322 23.90 45.89 -12.92
CA GLY A 322 22.75 46.46 -12.19
C GLY A 322 22.99 47.78 -11.43
N ASP A 323 24.13 48.46 -11.61
CA ASP A 323 24.44 49.74 -10.94
C ASP A 323 24.13 51.00 -11.79
N GLY A 324 23.70 50.78 -13.04
CA GLY A 324 23.38 51.81 -14.03
C GLY A 324 24.61 52.46 -14.69
N VAL A 325 25.80 51.89 -14.54
CA VAL A 325 27.06 52.38 -15.10
C VAL A 325 27.81 51.23 -15.76
N CYS A 326 27.90 51.25 -17.09
CA CYS A 326 28.70 50.26 -17.83
C CYS A 326 30.21 50.39 -17.54
N ASP A 327 30.78 49.51 -16.70
CA ASP A 327 32.18 49.50 -16.23
C ASP A 327 33.07 48.46 -16.97
N PRO A 328 33.72 48.82 -18.09
CA PRO A 328 34.62 47.92 -18.80
C PRO A 328 35.94 47.67 -18.02
N PRO A 329 36.55 46.47 -18.13
CA PRO A 329 36.28 45.41 -19.11
C PRO A 329 35.29 44.32 -18.65
N GLY A 330 34.72 44.44 -17.45
CA GLY A 330 33.85 43.40 -16.85
C GLY A 330 32.43 43.43 -17.40
N GLU A 331 31.96 44.61 -17.81
CA GLU A 331 30.61 44.80 -18.32
C GLU A 331 30.62 45.14 -19.82
N THR A 332 29.78 44.42 -20.55
CA THR A 332 29.58 44.53 -21.99
C THR A 332 28.09 44.50 -22.29
N SER A 333 27.71 44.95 -23.48
CA SER A 333 26.32 44.82 -23.95
C SER A 333 25.85 43.37 -24.03
N ASP A 334 26.77 42.40 -24.09
CA ASP A 334 26.42 40.99 -24.20
C ASP A 334 26.20 40.32 -22.83
N ASN A 335 26.65 40.88 -21.71
CA ASN A 335 26.47 40.29 -20.36
C ASN A 335 25.77 41.21 -19.34
N CYS A 336 25.72 42.52 -19.57
CA CYS A 336 25.04 43.49 -18.70
C CYS A 336 24.18 44.46 -19.55
N GLU A 337 23.17 43.96 -20.27
CA GLU A 337 22.37 44.78 -21.21
C GLU A 337 21.66 45.98 -20.54
N GLU A 338 21.27 45.86 -19.26
CA GLU A 338 20.57 46.93 -18.53
C GLU A 338 21.50 48.12 -18.22
N ASP A 339 22.76 47.87 -17.86
CA ASP A 339 23.76 48.91 -17.57
C ASP A 339 24.50 49.38 -18.82
N CYS A 340 24.68 48.48 -19.79
CA CYS A 340 25.36 48.71 -21.06
C CYS A 340 24.34 48.79 -22.21
N SER A 341 23.37 49.70 -22.09
CA SER A 341 22.29 49.93 -23.04
C SER A 341 22.79 50.51 -24.38
N CYS A 342 23.36 49.69 -25.26
CA CYS A 342 23.75 50.16 -26.60
C CYS A 342 22.55 50.25 -27.55
N GLY A 343 22.37 51.37 -28.25
CA GLY A 343 21.43 51.56 -29.35
C GLY A 343 20.50 52.77 -29.22
N ASP A 344 20.66 53.60 -28.19
CA ASP A 344 19.85 54.80 -27.95
C ASP A 344 20.36 56.07 -28.68
N MET A 345 21.50 55.96 -29.39
CA MET A 345 22.19 57.02 -30.12
C MET A 345 22.78 58.13 -29.24
N ILE A 346 22.95 57.90 -27.93
CA ILE A 346 23.56 58.84 -26.99
C ILE A 346 24.83 58.18 -26.45
N CYS A 347 25.99 58.76 -26.77
CA CYS A 347 27.27 58.28 -26.24
C CYS A 347 27.45 58.78 -24.79
N ASP A 348 27.09 57.95 -23.82
CA ASP A 348 27.19 58.28 -22.39
C ASP A 348 28.66 58.32 -21.91
N PRO A 349 28.97 58.97 -20.76
CA PRO A 349 30.35 59.29 -20.37
C PRO A 349 31.33 58.11 -20.22
N PHE A 350 30.83 56.88 -20.23
CA PHE A 350 31.58 55.64 -20.08
C PHE A 350 31.42 54.66 -21.26
N GLU A 351 30.74 55.09 -22.32
CA GLU A 351 30.67 54.37 -23.59
C GLU A 351 31.81 54.84 -24.51
N PHE A 352 32.50 53.90 -25.17
CA PHE A 352 33.60 54.25 -26.06
C PHE A 352 33.46 53.62 -27.45
N ALA A 353 33.77 54.42 -28.47
CA ALA A 353 33.75 54.05 -29.89
C ALA A 353 34.62 52.81 -30.25
N SER A 354 35.56 52.45 -29.38
CA SER A 354 36.48 51.32 -29.54
C SER A 354 36.18 50.13 -28.61
N GLY A 355 35.06 50.18 -27.87
CA GLY A 355 34.72 49.23 -26.81
C GLY A 355 33.26 48.75 -26.87
N ASN A 356 32.59 48.77 -25.72
CA ASN A 356 31.31 48.16 -25.35
C ASN A 356 30.06 48.65 -26.11
N CYS A 357 29.98 49.92 -26.55
CA CYS A 357 28.87 50.43 -27.37
C CYS A 357 29.33 51.15 -28.67
N PRO A 358 29.84 50.41 -29.67
CA PRO A 358 30.23 50.97 -30.97
C PRO A 358 29.09 51.65 -31.77
N PRO A 359 27.82 51.20 -31.70
CA PRO A 359 26.71 51.86 -32.39
C PRO A 359 26.44 53.30 -31.95
N ASP A 360 26.47 53.59 -30.65
CA ASP A 360 26.10 54.90 -30.10
C ASP A 360 27.25 55.90 -30.12
N CYS A 361 28.47 55.42 -29.86
CA CYS A 361 29.69 56.21 -29.91
C CYS A 361 30.39 56.17 -31.28
N GLY A 362 29.66 55.81 -32.35
CA GLY A 362 30.16 55.52 -33.70
C GLY A 362 31.34 56.38 -34.20
N GLN A 363 32.23 55.72 -34.95
CA GLN A 363 33.48 56.27 -35.50
C GLN A 363 33.41 57.75 -35.85
N VAL A 364 34.24 58.54 -35.16
CA VAL A 364 34.62 59.91 -35.50
C VAL A 364 34.90 60.05 -37.01
N TYR A 365 33.91 60.57 -37.74
CA TYR A 365 34.13 61.21 -39.04
C TYR A 365 34.95 62.48 -38.78
N MET A 366 36.27 62.32 -38.86
CA MET A 366 37.19 63.43 -39.09
C MET A 366 36.85 64.04 -40.45
N ASP A 367 36.16 65.18 -40.46
CA ASP A 367 36.28 66.12 -41.57
C ASP A 367 36.75 67.47 -41.02
N GLY A 368 38.07 67.64 -41.06
CA GLY A 368 38.72 68.92 -40.82
C GLY A 368 38.48 69.87 -41.98
N GLY A 369 38.08 71.11 -41.68
CA GLY A 369 37.88 72.14 -42.69
C GLY A 369 37.75 73.54 -42.10
N VAL A 370 38.90 74.09 -41.71
CA VAL A 370 39.25 75.52 -41.54
C VAL A 370 38.16 76.55 -41.84
N SER A 371 37.88 77.42 -40.86
CA SER A 371 37.68 78.85 -41.11
C SER A 371 38.43 79.66 -40.05
N THR A 372 39.62 80.13 -40.44
CA THR A 372 40.13 81.41 -39.94
C THR A 372 39.13 82.49 -40.35
N ASP A 373 38.83 83.42 -39.45
CA ASP A 373 39.15 84.83 -39.67
C ASP A 373 38.64 85.64 -38.47
N ASP A 374 39.61 86.21 -37.74
CA ASP A 374 39.47 87.53 -37.14
C ASP A 374 38.90 88.49 -38.19
N ASP A 375 37.85 89.23 -37.87
CA ASP A 375 37.87 90.69 -38.04
C ASP A 375 36.68 91.36 -37.36
N GLY A 376 37.02 92.39 -36.59
CA GLY A 376 36.07 93.26 -35.91
C GLY A 376 35.42 94.29 -36.84
N GLY A 377 34.46 94.99 -36.24
CA GLY A 377 34.29 96.43 -36.43
C GLY A 377 33.85 96.88 -37.82
N GLY A 378 32.55 97.13 -37.96
CA GLY A 378 32.01 97.83 -39.12
C GLY A 378 32.61 99.22 -39.32
N SER A 379 32.45 99.74 -40.54
CA SER A 379 32.35 101.17 -40.85
C SER A 379 31.95 101.33 -42.31
N THR A 380 30.71 101.77 -42.54
CA THR A 380 30.33 102.58 -43.71
C THR A 380 31.09 103.91 -43.61
N PRO A 381 31.49 104.59 -44.71
CA PRO A 381 30.52 105.15 -45.67
C PRO A 381 30.98 105.26 -47.14
N THR A 382 29.98 105.40 -48.01
CA THR A 382 30.12 105.98 -49.34
C THR A 382 29.91 107.49 -49.28
N GLY A 383 30.87 108.25 -49.85
CA GLY A 383 30.64 109.37 -50.77
C GLY A 383 30.11 110.71 -50.24
N SER A 384 30.90 111.76 -50.47
CA SER A 384 30.60 113.18 -50.31
C SER A 384 29.31 113.67 -50.98
N ASN A 385 28.55 114.51 -50.29
CA ASN A 385 28.38 115.94 -50.62
C ASN A 385 27.83 116.71 -49.41
#